data_AF-A0A3T1CBV9-F1
#
_entry.id   AF-A0A3T1CBV9-F1
#
_cell.length_a   1.000
_cell.length_b   1.000
_cell.length_c   1.000
_cell.angle_alpha   90.00
_cell.angle_beta   90.00
_cell.angle_gamma   90.00
#
_symmetry.space_group_name_H-M   'P 1'
#
loop_
_entity.id
_entity.type
_entity.pdbx_description
1 polymer ?
#
loop_
_entity_poly.entity_id
_entity_poly.type
_entity_poly.pdbx_seq_one_letter_code
_entity_poly.pdbx_strand_id
1 'polypeptide(L)'
;MWVKEDTHPLFLLGLIALGIKGFKTVKYALNLIEILITQSKIMIKNPFYFNEAMIKEWCFPNTFLKGENYIEKVTFLTIVADTLYATVQGSLPEPYQVKVSLKNQEWQKGYCSCPSDFYPCKHLVAVLLKIVRQGIESFGPPLEEKLRTLDLSMLRSLLLRLIEQHPYLVKDIQIFLIRPVATGEPTFLLDTQVIVSEMEDILYQDYDFWDDEGEGLSEIALRIEELMRQVIPFLEAEDGVNAFAILKAITKPLIERKETFTDFGGDDLYEELLDALASLWIEVILISHFSSQEKAVWIEIFYDWNEESDGAFDAAPELMKAGWDYPLLKAALTNQADFANELDEEVSKKIAEVAFRVLKRRKKLDTCLLLAHLARMDEEYAKLLIELKRYVEAENFISSHIRAPDTLLKLSQQFYGCKELQLALKTALCYKRSHEEGWLARDLLRWTRDLAFEVGQIQIGIKAGVDLLTMASSLEDYKALQKGAQSQWDIIKPGILKFVQIDRPYHYEESIKILLYEKMIDEAIKIAEKFRTMPEFLIEEALTQRPEWALKNCQKLATEAIQQGASYYDRAAEWLDKAYLAAIQAQSIAQWTKNIRQLLEEHHRKRNLVPKLKELLTKHNIDL
;
A
#
# COMPACT_ATOMS: atom_id res chain seq x y z
N MET A 1 -22.13 40.06 1.65
CA MET A 1 -21.68 41.45 1.94
C MET A 1 -20.75 41.33 3.15
N TRP A 2 -19.43 41.28 3.05
CA TRP A 2 -18.50 42.29 2.51
C TRP A 2 -17.48 41.69 1.50
N VAL A 3 -16.62 42.55 0.94
CA VAL A 3 -15.91 42.51 -0.35
C VAL A 3 -14.50 41.86 -0.31
N LYS A 4 -14.10 41.29 -1.48
CA LYS A 4 -12.78 41.09 -2.19
C LYS A 4 -11.45 41.24 -1.41
N GLU A 5 -10.37 40.52 -1.75
CA GLU A 5 -9.58 40.64 -2.99
C GLU A 5 -8.76 39.38 -3.32
N ASP A 6 -8.95 38.85 -4.53
CA ASP A 6 -7.88 38.29 -5.36
C ASP A 6 -8.34 38.40 -6.82
N THR A 7 -7.60 39.18 -7.59
CA THR A 7 -7.93 39.60 -8.95
C THR A 7 -7.78 38.44 -9.94
N HIS A 8 -8.92 37.85 -10.30
CA HIS A 8 -9.07 36.87 -11.38
C HIS A 8 -8.75 37.49 -12.76
N PRO A 9 -8.14 36.74 -13.72
CA PRO A 9 -7.85 37.21 -15.09
C PRO A 9 -9.08 37.63 -15.92
N LEU A 10 -10.30 37.46 -15.39
CA LEU A 10 -11.54 37.97 -15.98
C LEU A 10 -11.72 39.49 -15.82
N PHE A 11 -11.00 40.16 -14.92
CA PHE A 11 -11.11 41.62 -14.74
C PHE A 11 -10.46 42.41 -15.89
N LEU A 12 -9.50 41.83 -16.62
CA LEU A 12 -8.93 42.44 -17.83
C LEU A 12 -9.85 42.34 -19.06
N LEU A 13 -10.74 41.35 -19.12
CA LEU A 13 -11.75 41.26 -20.20
C LEU A 13 -12.80 42.39 -20.08
N GLY A 14 -13.04 42.90 -18.87
CA GLY A 14 -13.95 44.04 -18.64
C GLY A 14 -13.42 45.39 -19.14
N LEU A 15 -12.10 45.57 -19.25
CA LEU A 15 -11.48 46.81 -19.74
C LEU A 15 -11.39 46.88 -21.27
N ILE A 16 -11.55 45.76 -21.97
CA ILE A 16 -11.58 45.70 -23.45
C ILE A 16 -12.94 46.17 -24.00
N ALA A 17 -13.99 46.23 -23.16
CA ALA A 17 -15.31 46.76 -23.53
C ALA A 17 -15.39 48.30 -23.57
N LEU A 18 -14.34 49.03 -23.15
CA LEU A 18 -14.24 50.48 -23.27
C LEU A 18 -13.41 50.88 -24.51
N GLY A 19 -13.97 50.58 -25.69
CA GLY A 19 -13.83 51.37 -26.91
C GLY A 19 -12.44 51.88 -27.33
N ILE A 20 -11.50 50.99 -27.67
CA ILE A 20 -10.33 51.35 -28.48
C ILE A 20 -10.34 50.55 -29.79
N LYS A 21 -10.58 51.25 -30.91
CA LYS A 21 -10.50 50.73 -32.28
C LYS A 21 -9.04 50.43 -32.63
N GLY A 22 -8.70 49.15 -32.90
CA GLY A 22 -7.43 48.78 -33.52
C GLY A 22 -7.19 47.27 -33.56
N PHE A 23 -7.43 46.62 -34.70
CA PHE A 23 -7.32 45.16 -34.89
C PHE A 23 -5.90 44.56 -34.80
N LYS A 24 -4.88 45.33 -34.36
CA LYS A 24 -3.49 44.86 -34.16
C LYS A 24 -3.12 44.62 -32.68
N THR A 25 -3.88 45.16 -31.73
CA THR A 25 -3.55 45.08 -30.29
C THR A 25 -4.09 43.83 -29.61
N VAL A 26 -5.20 43.23 -30.07
CA VAL A 26 -5.79 42.04 -29.43
C VAL A 26 -4.89 40.80 -29.63
N LYS A 27 -4.35 40.59 -30.84
CA LYS A 27 -3.42 39.48 -31.11
C LYS A 27 -2.10 39.65 -30.37
N TYR A 28 -1.64 40.90 -30.21
CA TYR A 28 -0.44 41.22 -29.45
C TYR A 28 -0.66 41.06 -27.94
N ALA A 29 -1.84 41.42 -27.42
CA ALA A 29 -2.23 41.22 -26.03
C ALA A 29 -2.45 39.75 -25.69
N LEU A 30 -3.04 38.96 -26.60
CA LEU A 30 -3.17 37.51 -26.45
C LEU A 30 -1.79 36.83 -26.48
N ASN A 31 -0.90 37.19 -27.41
CA ASN A 31 0.48 36.70 -27.39
C ASN A 31 1.22 37.16 -26.12
N LEU A 32 1.01 38.39 -25.63
CA LEU A 32 1.64 38.84 -24.37
C LEU A 32 1.10 38.09 -23.16
N ILE A 33 -0.21 37.81 -23.11
CA ILE A 33 -0.83 36.99 -22.05
C ILE A 33 -0.34 35.55 -22.14
N GLU A 34 -0.22 34.99 -23.34
CA GLU A 34 0.29 33.64 -23.58
C GLU A 34 1.79 33.53 -23.22
N ILE A 35 2.60 34.55 -23.54
CA ILE A 35 4.00 34.70 -23.10
C ILE A 35 4.08 34.89 -21.59
N LEU A 36 3.21 35.71 -20.99
CA LEU A 36 3.17 35.93 -19.55
C LEU A 36 2.73 34.67 -18.80
N ILE A 37 1.81 33.85 -19.34
CA ILE A 37 1.38 32.57 -18.77
C ILE A 37 2.46 31.49 -18.94
N THR A 38 3.15 31.45 -20.09
CA THR A 38 4.25 30.50 -20.33
C THR A 38 5.54 30.85 -19.57
N GLN A 39 5.72 32.11 -19.16
CA GLN A 39 6.87 32.57 -18.38
C GLN A 39 6.55 32.82 -16.89
N SER A 40 5.28 32.84 -16.47
CA SER A 40 4.92 32.95 -15.06
C SER A 40 5.18 31.63 -14.33
N LYS A 41 5.86 31.70 -13.19
CA LYS A 41 5.83 30.62 -12.20
C LYS A 41 4.37 30.40 -11.78
N ILE A 42 3.82 29.23 -12.09
CA ILE A 42 2.50 28.83 -11.59
C ILE A 42 2.73 27.95 -10.38
N MET A 43 2.26 28.41 -9.23
CA MET A 43 2.25 27.62 -8.00
C MET A 43 1.07 26.67 -8.05
N ILE A 44 1.33 25.39 -8.27
CA ILE A 44 0.31 24.35 -8.11
C ILE A 44 0.26 24.03 -6.62
N LYS A 45 -0.81 24.49 -5.95
CA LYS A 45 -1.09 24.08 -4.57
C LYS A 45 -1.46 22.61 -4.58
N ASN A 46 -0.66 21.81 -3.86
CA ASN A 46 -0.85 20.39 -3.57
C ASN A 46 -1.90 19.65 -4.44
N PRO A 47 -1.48 19.12 -5.61
CA PRO A 47 -2.40 18.52 -6.57
C PRO A 47 -2.93 17.14 -6.15
N PHE A 48 -2.40 16.57 -5.07
CA PHE A 48 -2.77 15.24 -4.57
C PHE A 48 -3.73 15.29 -3.37
N TYR A 49 -4.09 16.49 -2.90
CA TYR A 49 -5.09 16.73 -1.85
C TYR A 49 -4.86 16.04 -0.49
N PHE A 50 -3.66 15.52 -0.20
CA PHE A 50 -3.28 15.03 1.14
C PHE A 50 -2.88 16.19 2.08
N ASN A 51 -2.85 16.00 3.39
CA ASN A 51 -2.51 17.08 4.34
C ASN A 51 -1.46 16.63 5.37
N GLU A 52 -0.98 17.56 6.21
CA GLU A 52 0.04 17.23 7.22
C GLU A 52 -0.42 16.18 8.24
N ALA A 53 -1.71 16.08 8.55
CA ALA A 53 -2.21 15.05 9.45
C ALA A 53 -2.03 13.65 8.84
N MET A 54 -2.32 13.51 7.55
CA MET A 54 -2.09 12.25 6.82
C MET A 54 -0.59 11.90 6.75
N ILE A 55 0.29 12.89 6.52
CA ILE A 55 1.74 12.65 6.54
C ILE A 55 2.21 12.17 7.92
N LYS A 56 1.61 12.67 9.01
CA LYS A 56 1.89 12.23 10.39
C LYS A 56 1.38 10.81 10.67
N GLU A 57 0.36 10.35 9.96
CA GLU A 57 -0.11 8.96 10.03
C GLU A 57 0.81 7.99 9.25
N TRP A 58 1.48 8.49 8.21
CA TRP A 58 2.38 7.68 7.36
C TRP A 58 3.80 7.53 7.89
N CYS A 59 4.22 8.31 8.89
CA CYS A 59 5.57 8.25 9.41
C CYS A 59 5.64 8.39 10.93
N PHE A 60 6.72 7.88 11.54
CA PHE A 60 6.94 8.08 12.97
C PHE A 60 7.10 9.56 13.32
N PRO A 61 6.64 10.02 14.51
CA PRO A 61 6.70 11.43 14.89
C PRO A 61 8.11 12.06 14.78
N ASN A 62 9.16 11.31 15.13
CA ASN A 62 10.54 11.78 15.02
C ASN A 62 11.00 11.94 13.55
N THR A 63 10.51 11.08 12.65
CA THR A 63 10.78 11.18 11.21
C THR A 63 10.10 12.41 10.62
N PHE A 64 8.87 12.72 11.06
CA PHE A 64 8.16 13.93 10.67
C PHE A 64 8.96 15.19 10.99
N LEU A 65 9.37 15.35 12.25
CA LEU A 65 10.18 16.48 12.72
C LEU A 65 11.51 16.60 11.98
N LYS A 66 12.17 15.47 11.72
CA LYS A 66 13.40 15.45 10.92
C LYS A 66 13.13 15.89 9.48
N GLY A 67 12.03 15.47 8.87
CA GLY A 67 11.64 15.84 7.51
C GLY A 67 11.42 17.34 7.34
N GLU A 68 10.87 18.02 8.35
CA GLU A 68 10.70 19.48 8.33
C GLU A 68 12.02 20.23 8.06
N ASN A 69 13.12 19.77 8.65
CA ASN A 69 14.44 20.38 8.50
C ASN A 69 15.05 20.22 7.10
N TYR A 70 14.45 19.39 6.23
CA TYR A 70 14.95 19.10 4.89
C TYR A 70 14.07 19.70 3.77
N ILE A 71 12.96 20.38 4.09
CA ILE A 71 12.06 20.99 3.10
C ILE A 71 12.81 21.93 2.14
N GLU A 72 13.66 22.81 2.68
CA GLU A 72 14.46 23.75 1.89
C GLU A 72 15.57 23.06 1.09
N LYS A 73 15.91 21.81 1.41
CA LYS A 73 16.91 20.99 0.72
C LYS A 73 16.33 20.18 -0.43
N VAL A 74 15.01 20.16 -0.59
CA VAL A 74 14.33 19.51 -1.71
C VAL A 74 14.50 20.37 -2.97
N THR A 75 15.02 19.78 -4.02
CA THR A 75 15.26 20.36 -5.34
C THR A 75 14.66 19.46 -6.42
N PHE A 76 14.52 19.96 -7.65
CA PHE A 76 13.96 19.22 -8.80
C PHE A 76 12.61 18.53 -8.53
N LEU A 77 11.74 19.16 -7.73
CA LEU A 77 10.42 18.65 -7.41
C LEU A 77 9.49 18.75 -8.63
N THR A 78 9.07 17.60 -9.17
CA THR A 78 8.16 17.51 -10.31
C THR A 78 7.16 16.38 -10.14
N ILE A 79 6.09 16.42 -10.94
CA ILE A 79 5.07 15.36 -11.01
C ILE A 79 5.09 14.77 -12.40
N VAL A 80 5.11 13.45 -12.47
CA VAL A 80 4.84 12.70 -13.70
C VAL A 80 3.72 11.72 -13.39
N ALA A 81 2.56 11.91 -14.04
CA ALA A 81 1.32 11.21 -13.72
C ALA A 81 0.96 11.32 -12.22
N ASP A 82 0.94 10.19 -11.52
CA ASP A 82 0.58 10.06 -10.11
C ASP A 82 1.81 9.95 -9.18
N THR A 83 3.00 10.23 -9.71
CA THR A 83 4.27 10.06 -9.00
C THR A 83 5.04 11.37 -8.90
N LEU A 84 5.49 11.67 -7.68
CA LEU A 84 6.37 12.77 -7.34
C LEU A 84 7.81 12.34 -7.46
N TYR A 85 8.60 13.17 -8.13
CA TYR A 85 10.05 13.01 -8.24
C TYR A 85 10.71 14.24 -7.64
N ALA A 86 11.75 14.03 -6.86
CA ALA A 86 12.55 15.10 -6.30
C ALA A 86 13.98 14.62 -6.01
N THR A 87 14.87 15.57 -5.76
CA THR A 87 16.19 15.32 -5.18
C THR A 87 16.29 16.04 -3.84
N VAL A 88 16.92 15.41 -2.84
CA VAL A 88 17.04 16.01 -1.50
C VAL A 88 18.50 16.03 -1.08
N GLN A 89 19.04 17.21 -0.81
CA GLN A 89 20.42 17.32 -0.35
C GLN A 89 20.58 16.69 1.04
N GLY A 90 21.38 15.63 1.08
CA GLY A 90 21.64 14.82 2.27
C GLY A 90 22.98 15.14 2.93
N SER A 91 23.52 14.11 3.59
CA SER A 91 24.88 14.13 4.16
C SER A 91 25.96 13.78 3.14
N LEU A 92 25.60 13.16 2.01
CA LEU A 92 26.52 12.87 0.91
C LEU A 92 26.67 14.08 -0.04
N PRO A 93 27.77 14.14 -0.82
CA PRO A 93 27.96 15.17 -1.83
C PRO A 93 26.87 15.18 -2.90
N GLU A 94 26.44 14.00 -3.36
CA GLU A 94 25.35 13.85 -4.32
C GLU A 94 23.97 13.88 -3.62
N PRO A 95 22.98 14.63 -4.16
CA PRO A 95 21.63 14.63 -3.62
C PRO A 95 20.96 13.25 -3.73
N TYR A 96 20.18 12.88 -2.71
CA TYR A 96 19.40 11.65 -2.74
C TYR A 96 18.24 11.77 -3.72
N GLN A 97 18.02 10.73 -4.54
CA GLN A 97 16.87 10.64 -5.43
C GLN A 97 15.66 10.15 -4.65
N VAL A 98 14.55 10.88 -4.76
CA VAL A 98 13.31 10.60 -4.05
C VAL A 98 12.17 10.44 -5.05
N LYS A 99 11.43 9.33 -4.91
CA LYS A 99 10.22 9.03 -5.68
C LYS A 99 9.09 8.74 -4.71
N VAL A 100 7.90 9.30 -4.94
CA VAL A 100 6.71 9.03 -4.13
C VAL A 100 5.51 8.83 -5.03
N SER A 101 4.95 7.63 -5.03
CA SER A 101 3.75 7.30 -5.78
C SER A 101 2.51 7.48 -4.89
N LEU A 102 1.55 8.29 -5.35
CA LEU A 102 0.31 8.60 -4.64
C LEU A 102 -0.88 8.19 -5.49
N LYS A 103 -1.79 7.38 -4.96
CA LYS A 103 -3.04 7.02 -5.66
C LYS A 103 -4.21 7.26 -4.73
N ASN A 104 -5.26 7.92 -5.22
CA ASN A 104 -6.48 8.20 -4.44
C ASN A 104 -6.22 8.86 -3.06
N GLN A 105 -5.25 9.78 -2.96
CA GLN A 105 -4.86 10.45 -1.71
C GLN A 105 -4.14 9.55 -0.70
N GLU A 106 -3.77 8.33 -1.07
CA GLU A 106 -3.03 7.39 -0.23
C GLU A 106 -1.61 7.20 -0.73
N TRP A 107 -0.67 7.23 0.21
CA TRP A 107 0.70 6.78 -0.01
C TRP A 107 0.71 5.32 -0.45
N GLN A 108 1.19 5.07 -1.67
CA GLN A 108 1.32 3.71 -2.18
C GLN A 108 2.71 3.16 -1.85
N LYS A 109 3.72 3.82 -2.40
CA LYS A 109 5.12 3.45 -2.27
C LYS A 109 5.99 4.69 -2.41
N GLY A 110 7.08 4.74 -1.67
CA GLY A 110 8.13 5.71 -1.85
C GLY A 110 9.48 5.03 -1.96
N TYR A 111 10.41 5.71 -2.59
CA TYR A 111 11.79 5.28 -2.73
C TYR A 111 12.68 6.49 -2.42
N CYS A 112 13.72 6.28 -1.64
CA CYS A 112 14.76 7.27 -1.42
C CYS A 112 16.10 6.57 -1.48
N SER A 113 17.04 7.08 -2.28
CA SER A 113 18.39 6.51 -2.40
C SER A 113 19.29 6.79 -1.18
N CYS A 114 18.71 7.01 0.01
CA CYS A 114 19.48 7.30 1.21
C CYS A 114 19.72 6.02 2.01
N PRO A 115 20.88 5.89 2.68
CA PRO A 115 21.28 4.66 3.40
C PRO A 115 20.61 4.59 4.79
N SER A 116 19.30 4.79 4.87
CA SER A 116 18.57 4.85 6.14
C SER A 116 17.55 3.73 6.20
N ASP A 117 17.70 2.84 7.18
CA ASP A 117 16.85 1.66 7.43
C ASP A 117 15.45 2.01 7.95
N PHE A 118 15.06 3.29 7.90
CA PHE A 118 13.79 3.79 8.42
C PHE A 118 12.90 4.23 7.25
N TYR A 119 11.77 3.55 7.10
CA TYR A 119 10.76 3.85 6.08
C TYR A 119 9.44 4.37 6.68
N PRO A 120 8.84 5.43 6.11
CA PRO A 120 9.46 6.35 5.16
C PRO A 120 10.59 7.14 5.83
N CYS A 121 11.65 7.45 5.09
CA CYS A 121 12.77 8.23 5.60
C CYS A 121 12.42 9.73 5.70
N LYS A 122 13.27 10.50 6.39
CA LYS A 122 13.08 11.96 6.51
C LYS A 122 13.04 12.72 5.17
N HIS A 123 13.71 12.21 4.12
CA HIS A 123 13.73 12.85 2.80
C HIS A 123 12.38 12.67 2.07
N LEU A 124 11.77 11.49 2.18
CA LEU A 124 10.42 11.23 1.70
C LEU A 124 9.41 12.18 2.35
N VAL A 125 9.49 12.31 3.67
CA VAL A 125 8.63 13.23 4.42
C VAL A 125 8.89 14.69 4.04
N ALA A 126 10.14 15.09 3.81
CA ALA A 126 10.48 16.44 3.36
C ALA A 126 9.84 16.79 2.01
N VAL A 127 9.82 15.86 1.06
CA VAL A 127 9.17 16.03 -0.25
C VAL A 127 7.67 16.24 -0.09
N LEU A 128 7.00 15.37 0.68
CA LEU A 128 5.57 15.51 0.98
C LEU A 128 5.23 16.84 1.65
N LEU A 129 6.00 17.22 2.67
CA LEU A 129 5.80 18.47 3.41
C LEU A 129 6.01 19.70 2.53
N LYS A 130 7.00 19.67 1.64
CA LYS A 130 7.22 20.77 0.69
C LYS A 130 6.00 21.00 -0.18
N ILE A 131 5.38 19.95 -0.69
CA ILE A 131 4.18 20.05 -1.53
C ILE A 131 2.99 20.60 -0.75
N VAL A 132 2.79 20.14 0.48
CA VAL A 132 1.65 20.58 1.31
C VAL A 132 1.81 22.04 1.73
N ARG A 133 3.02 22.44 2.14
CA ARG A 133 3.28 23.78 2.69
C ARG A 133 3.54 24.83 1.62
N GLN A 134 4.37 24.48 0.64
CA GLN A 134 4.88 25.42 -0.36
C GLN A 134 4.21 25.20 -1.72
N GLY A 135 3.67 24.01 -2.01
CA GLY A 135 3.21 23.67 -3.36
C GLY A 135 4.38 23.34 -4.29
N ILE A 136 4.08 23.14 -5.56
CA ILE A 136 5.09 22.85 -6.58
C ILE A 136 5.19 24.05 -7.51
N GLU A 137 6.40 24.57 -7.65
CA GLU A 137 6.74 25.54 -8.69
C GLU A 137 6.71 24.83 -10.05
N SER A 138 5.67 25.08 -10.85
CA SER A 138 5.65 24.66 -12.26
C SER A 138 5.96 25.85 -13.15
N PHE A 139 6.87 25.64 -14.10
CA PHE A 139 7.14 26.61 -15.16
C PHE A 139 6.22 26.33 -16.35
N GLY A 140 5.13 27.07 -16.46
CA GLY A 140 4.14 26.94 -17.52
C GLY A 140 3.25 25.69 -17.38
N PRO A 141 2.50 25.32 -18.44
CA PRO A 141 1.58 24.19 -18.39
C PRO A 141 2.29 22.85 -18.12
N PRO A 142 1.61 21.86 -17.51
CA PRO A 142 2.17 20.53 -17.27
C PRO A 142 2.81 19.94 -18.52
N LEU A 143 3.85 19.12 -18.36
CA LEU A 143 4.58 18.52 -19.49
C LEU A 143 3.62 17.84 -20.48
N GLU A 144 2.62 17.12 -19.99
CA GLU A 144 1.61 16.47 -20.83
C GLU A 144 0.87 17.46 -21.73
N GLU A 145 0.46 18.61 -21.21
CA GLU A 145 -0.25 19.63 -21.99
C GLU A 145 0.67 20.25 -23.05
N LYS A 146 1.94 20.49 -22.72
CA LYS A 146 2.95 20.91 -23.71
C LYS A 146 3.14 19.86 -24.80
N LEU A 147 3.27 18.58 -24.42
CA LEU A 147 3.42 17.47 -25.37
C LEU A 147 2.20 17.33 -26.27
N ARG A 148 0.97 17.58 -25.77
CA ARG A 148 -0.27 17.58 -26.59
C ARG A 148 -0.30 18.65 -27.68
N THR A 149 0.45 19.75 -27.52
CA THR A 149 0.55 20.79 -28.56
C THR A 149 1.51 20.42 -29.70
N LEU A 150 2.35 19.41 -29.49
CA LEU A 150 3.33 18.95 -30.48
C LEU A 150 2.66 18.00 -31.47
N ASP A 151 2.97 18.16 -32.75
CA ASP A 151 2.58 17.18 -33.76
C ASP A 151 3.44 15.90 -33.68
N LEU A 152 3.05 14.86 -34.43
CA LEU A 152 3.76 13.58 -34.46
C LEU A 152 5.21 13.70 -34.91
N SER A 153 5.53 14.65 -35.80
CA SER A 153 6.89 14.85 -36.29
C SER A 153 7.76 15.44 -35.17
N MET A 154 7.25 16.46 -34.47
CA MET A 154 7.94 17.11 -33.36
C MET A 154 8.14 16.15 -32.18
N LEU A 155 7.16 15.32 -31.87
CA LEU A 155 7.27 14.28 -30.83
C LEU A 155 8.33 13.24 -31.19
N ARG A 156 8.36 12.75 -32.43
CA ARG A 156 9.41 11.83 -32.90
C ARG A 156 10.80 12.46 -32.80
N SER A 157 10.95 13.72 -33.23
CA SER A 157 12.22 14.44 -33.13
C SER A 157 12.64 14.74 -31.68
N LEU A 158 11.69 14.91 -30.75
CA LEU A 158 11.98 15.04 -29.32
C LEU A 158 12.48 13.71 -28.75
N LEU A 159 11.77 12.61 -29.03
CA LEU A 159 12.17 11.27 -28.59
C LEU A 159 13.57 10.89 -29.09
N LEU A 160 13.86 11.10 -30.38
CA LEU A 160 15.18 10.80 -30.94
C LEU A 160 16.31 11.63 -30.30
N ARG A 161 16.05 12.90 -29.95
CA ARG A 161 17.02 13.73 -29.24
C ARG A 161 17.21 13.30 -27.79
N LEU A 162 16.15 12.88 -27.11
CA LEU A 162 16.25 12.33 -25.76
C LEU A 162 17.04 11.02 -25.77
N ILE A 163 16.83 10.17 -26.78
CA ILE A 163 17.63 8.96 -26.99
C ILE A 163 19.11 9.30 -27.24
N GLU A 164 19.40 10.32 -28.06
CA GLU A 164 20.79 10.74 -28.31
C GLU A 164 21.49 11.21 -27.02
N GLN A 165 20.76 11.88 -26.12
CA GLN A 165 21.29 12.34 -24.83
C GLN A 165 21.30 11.24 -23.75
N HIS A 166 20.40 10.28 -23.85
CA HIS A 166 20.20 9.20 -22.90
C HIS A 166 20.04 7.86 -23.65
N PRO A 167 21.14 7.27 -24.15
CA PRO A 167 21.09 6.09 -25.02
C PRO A 167 20.42 4.86 -24.39
N TYR A 168 20.42 4.75 -23.06
CA TYR A 168 19.73 3.66 -22.35
C TYR A 168 18.21 3.62 -22.63
N LEU A 169 17.59 4.76 -22.96
CA LEU A 169 16.17 4.84 -23.29
C LEU A 169 15.78 4.06 -24.55
N VAL A 170 16.74 3.71 -25.43
CA VAL A 170 16.44 2.89 -26.62
C VAL A 170 15.74 1.59 -26.22
N LYS A 171 16.28 0.92 -25.19
CA LYS A 171 15.81 -0.38 -24.74
C LYS A 171 14.45 -0.27 -24.06
N ASP A 172 14.29 0.70 -23.15
CA ASP A 172 13.02 0.99 -22.46
C ASP A 172 11.90 1.27 -23.48
N ILE A 173 12.19 2.06 -24.51
CA ILE A 173 11.22 2.38 -25.56
C ILE A 173 10.90 1.13 -26.39
N GLN A 174 11.90 0.32 -26.76
CA GLN A 174 11.66 -0.91 -27.51
C GLN A 174 10.78 -1.89 -26.74
N ILE A 175 11.04 -2.10 -25.44
CA ILE A 175 10.21 -2.93 -24.55
C ILE A 175 8.79 -2.35 -24.46
N PHE A 176 8.65 -1.03 -24.26
CA PHE A 176 7.34 -0.37 -24.18
C PHE A 176 6.50 -0.48 -25.46
N LEU A 177 7.15 -0.66 -26.61
CA LEU A 177 6.50 -0.82 -27.91
C LEU A 177 6.05 -2.28 -28.18
N ILE A 178 6.45 -3.25 -27.34
CA ILE A 178 5.98 -4.64 -27.45
C ILE A 178 4.49 -4.68 -27.09
N ARG A 179 3.64 -4.87 -28.09
CA ARG A 179 2.18 -4.89 -27.94
C ARG A 179 1.54 -5.87 -28.94
N PRO A 180 0.38 -6.46 -28.60
CA PRO A 180 -0.35 -7.29 -29.54
C PRO A 180 -0.82 -6.47 -30.74
N VAL A 181 -0.82 -7.09 -31.91
CA VAL A 181 -1.39 -6.49 -33.12
C VAL A 181 -2.92 -6.45 -32.99
N ALA A 182 -3.56 -5.42 -33.52
CA ALA A 182 -5.02 -5.30 -33.47
C ALA A 182 -5.70 -6.50 -34.15
N THR A 183 -6.85 -6.91 -33.62
CA THR A 183 -7.58 -8.09 -34.08
C THR A 183 -7.92 -8.01 -35.57
N GLY A 184 -7.47 -9.00 -36.34
CA GLY A 184 -7.72 -9.13 -37.78
C GLY A 184 -6.51 -8.88 -38.69
N GLU A 185 -5.37 -8.42 -38.15
CA GLU A 185 -4.10 -8.38 -38.88
C GLU A 185 -3.30 -9.68 -38.72
N PRO A 186 -2.39 -10.01 -39.66
CA PRO A 186 -1.51 -11.17 -39.51
C PRO A 186 -0.61 -11.01 -38.29
N THR A 187 -0.64 -11.99 -37.39
CA THR A 187 0.31 -12.08 -36.29
C THR A 187 1.70 -12.35 -36.85
N PHE A 188 2.61 -11.40 -36.70
CA PHE A 188 4.04 -11.61 -36.96
C PHE A 188 4.73 -11.97 -35.66
N LEU A 189 5.71 -12.89 -35.74
CA LEU A 189 6.54 -13.26 -34.60
C LEU A 189 7.37 -12.05 -34.16
N LEU A 190 7.24 -11.67 -32.90
CA LEU A 190 8.01 -10.60 -32.30
C LEU A 190 9.49 -10.95 -32.19
N ASP A 191 10.34 -9.96 -32.39
CA ASP A 191 11.75 -10.05 -32.04
C ASP A 191 11.89 -9.85 -30.52
N THR A 192 12.14 -10.95 -29.81
CA THR A 192 12.30 -10.96 -28.36
C THR A 192 13.73 -10.69 -27.91
N GLN A 193 14.66 -10.35 -28.82
CA GLN A 193 16.07 -10.14 -28.47
C GLN A 193 16.26 -9.00 -27.47
N VAL A 194 15.41 -7.98 -27.52
CA VAL A 194 15.42 -6.87 -26.56
C VAL A 194 15.09 -7.37 -25.14
N ILE A 195 14.18 -8.33 -25.01
CA ILE A 195 13.81 -8.94 -23.72
C ILE A 195 14.95 -9.82 -23.21
N VAL A 196 15.55 -10.65 -24.08
CA VAL A 196 16.70 -11.48 -23.72
C VAL A 196 17.85 -10.60 -23.21
N SER A 197 18.17 -9.53 -23.92
CA SER A 197 19.18 -8.56 -23.47
C SER A 197 18.78 -7.85 -22.17
N GLU A 198 17.49 -7.62 -21.90
CA GLU A 198 17.04 -7.08 -20.61
C GLU A 198 17.21 -8.07 -19.47
N MET A 199 16.85 -9.33 -19.67
CA MET A 199 17.10 -10.38 -18.70
C MET A 199 18.59 -10.54 -18.41
N GLU A 200 19.43 -10.54 -19.45
CA GLU A 200 20.89 -10.61 -19.28
C GLU A 200 21.41 -9.43 -18.45
N ASP A 201 21.00 -8.19 -18.75
CA ASP A 201 21.43 -7.00 -18.00
C ASP A 201 20.94 -7.02 -16.55
N ILE A 202 19.68 -7.44 -16.31
CA ILE A 202 19.12 -7.59 -14.97
C ILE A 202 19.91 -8.62 -14.15
N LEU A 203 20.25 -9.75 -14.77
CA LEU A 203 20.91 -10.88 -14.12
C LEU A 203 22.45 -10.81 -14.13
N TYR A 204 23.07 -9.84 -14.83
CA TYR A 204 24.54 -9.70 -14.93
C TYR A 204 25.11 -8.52 -14.13
N GLN A 205 24.28 -7.75 -13.43
CA GLN A 205 24.80 -6.66 -12.60
C GLN A 205 25.72 -7.24 -11.50
N ASP A 206 27.00 -6.92 -11.62
CA ASP A 206 28.11 -7.39 -10.78
C ASP A 206 28.02 -6.67 -9.43
N TYR A 207 27.24 -7.23 -8.51
CA TYR A 207 26.89 -6.54 -7.28
C TYR A 207 27.86 -6.92 -6.14
N ASP A 208 29.04 -6.30 -6.15
CA ASP A 208 29.95 -6.18 -4.99
C ASP A 208 29.37 -5.25 -3.88
N PHE A 209 28.07 -4.93 -3.93
CA PHE A 209 27.43 -3.82 -3.19
C PHE A 209 26.27 -4.25 -2.28
N TRP A 210 26.15 -5.53 -1.96
CA TRP A 210 25.14 -6.02 -1.02
C TRP A 210 25.64 -5.85 0.42
N ASP A 211 25.21 -4.77 1.07
CA ASP A 211 25.09 -4.75 2.54
C ASP A 211 24.10 -5.85 2.96
N ASP A 212 24.31 -6.43 4.14
CA ASP A 212 23.71 -7.63 4.77
C ASP A 212 22.15 -7.77 4.77
N GLU A 213 21.35 -7.02 4.00
CA GLU A 213 19.88 -6.90 4.18
C GLU A 213 18.97 -7.17 2.95
N GLY A 214 19.49 -7.64 1.80
CA GLY A 214 18.63 -8.23 0.74
C GLY A 214 17.75 -7.28 -0.12
N GLU A 215 17.87 -5.95 0.02
CA GLU A 215 16.99 -4.98 -0.66
C GLU A 215 17.05 -4.98 -2.21
N GLY A 216 18.23 -5.15 -2.81
CA GLY A 216 18.34 -5.15 -4.28
C GLY A 216 17.74 -6.39 -4.96
N LEU A 217 17.57 -7.54 -4.29
CA LEU A 217 16.99 -8.75 -4.90
C LEU A 217 15.51 -8.50 -5.18
N SER A 218 14.87 -7.72 -4.30
CA SER A 218 13.51 -7.22 -4.51
C SER A 218 13.41 -6.29 -5.73
N GLU A 219 14.42 -5.46 -6.00
CA GLU A 219 14.43 -4.59 -7.19
C GLU A 219 14.59 -5.40 -8.49
N ILE A 220 15.46 -6.41 -8.48
CA ILE A 220 15.63 -7.37 -9.58
C ILE A 220 14.29 -8.09 -9.84
N ALA A 221 13.67 -8.66 -8.81
CA ALA A 221 12.40 -9.36 -8.94
C ALA A 221 11.30 -8.46 -9.53
N LEU A 222 11.18 -7.22 -9.06
CA LEU A 222 10.20 -6.26 -9.59
C LEU A 222 10.41 -5.93 -11.07
N ARG A 223 11.67 -5.86 -11.54
CA ARG A 223 11.96 -5.63 -12.97
C ARG A 223 11.58 -6.84 -13.82
N ILE A 224 11.83 -8.05 -13.33
CA ILE A 224 11.43 -9.30 -14.00
C ILE A 224 9.90 -9.40 -14.05
N GLU A 225 9.21 -9.11 -12.95
CA GLU A 225 7.74 -9.05 -12.94
C GLU A 225 7.17 -8.08 -13.98
N GLU A 226 7.80 -6.92 -14.16
CA GLU A 226 7.34 -5.94 -15.15
C GLU A 226 7.49 -6.48 -16.58
N LEU A 227 8.55 -7.24 -16.87
CA LEU A 227 8.68 -7.97 -18.14
C LEU A 227 7.61 -9.06 -18.28
N MET A 228 7.30 -9.79 -17.22
CA MET A 228 6.24 -10.81 -17.22
C MET A 228 4.87 -10.18 -17.50
N ARG A 229 4.59 -8.98 -16.97
CA ARG A 229 3.34 -8.25 -17.25
C ARG A 229 3.16 -7.92 -18.73
N GLN A 230 4.25 -7.77 -19.50
CA GLN A 230 4.17 -7.55 -20.95
C GLN A 230 3.53 -8.73 -21.71
N VAL A 231 3.49 -9.93 -21.11
CA VAL A 231 2.85 -11.12 -21.69
C VAL A 231 1.32 -11.02 -21.64
N ILE A 232 0.76 -10.36 -20.62
CA ILE A 232 -0.68 -10.37 -20.32
C ILE A 232 -1.53 -9.90 -21.52
N PRO A 233 -1.21 -8.76 -22.20
CA PRO A 233 -2.00 -8.31 -23.35
C PRO A 233 -2.04 -9.33 -24.50
N PHE A 234 -0.99 -10.14 -24.69
CA PHE A 234 -0.97 -11.18 -25.72
C PHE A 234 -1.84 -12.38 -25.33
N LEU A 235 -1.81 -12.80 -24.06
CA LEU A 235 -2.70 -13.85 -23.54
C LEU A 235 -4.18 -13.44 -23.62
N GLU A 236 -4.49 -12.17 -23.34
CA GLU A 236 -5.84 -11.62 -23.47
C GLU A 236 -6.31 -11.54 -24.93
N ALA A 237 -5.39 -11.22 -25.85
CA ALA A 237 -5.65 -11.20 -27.29
C ALA A 237 -5.70 -12.61 -27.94
N GLU A 238 -5.48 -13.68 -27.17
CA GLU A 238 -5.29 -15.06 -27.64
C GLU A 238 -4.13 -15.21 -28.66
N ASP A 239 -3.13 -14.31 -28.60
CA ASP A 239 -1.90 -14.39 -29.38
C ASP A 239 -0.88 -15.29 -28.67
N GLY A 240 -1.16 -16.59 -28.73
CA GLY A 240 -0.33 -17.62 -28.10
C GLY A 240 1.10 -17.65 -28.62
N VAL A 241 1.32 -17.36 -29.91
CA VAL A 241 2.66 -17.44 -30.54
C VAL A 241 3.60 -16.39 -29.94
N ASN A 242 3.16 -15.14 -29.84
CA ASN A 242 3.98 -14.07 -29.30
C ASN A 242 4.10 -14.14 -27.77
N ALA A 243 3.03 -14.48 -27.06
CA ALA A 243 3.08 -14.73 -25.62
C ALA A 243 4.12 -15.81 -25.28
N PHE A 244 4.15 -16.88 -26.07
CA PHE A 244 5.07 -17.99 -25.89
C PHE A 244 6.53 -17.57 -26.12
N ALA A 245 6.79 -16.78 -27.17
CA ALA A 245 8.11 -16.26 -27.46
C ALA A 245 8.65 -15.36 -26.35
N ILE A 246 7.80 -14.46 -25.82
CA ILE A 246 8.15 -13.56 -24.71
C ILE A 246 8.44 -14.37 -23.44
N LEU A 247 7.57 -15.32 -23.07
CA LEU A 247 7.78 -16.16 -21.89
C LEU A 247 9.09 -16.95 -21.99
N LYS A 248 9.39 -17.52 -23.16
CA LYS A 248 10.68 -18.19 -23.40
C LYS A 248 11.87 -17.27 -23.15
N ALA A 249 11.80 -16.02 -23.63
CA ALA A 249 12.86 -15.03 -23.48
C ALA A 249 13.11 -14.61 -22.02
N ILE A 250 12.09 -14.76 -21.15
CA ILE A 250 12.18 -14.45 -19.71
C ILE A 250 12.63 -15.69 -18.92
N THR A 251 11.94 -16.82 -19.10
CA THR A 251 12.12 -18.01 -18.27
C THR A 251 13.49 -18.65 -18.46
N LYS A 252 13.98 -18.72 -19.71
CA LYS A 252 15.25 -19.40 -19.99
C LYS A 252 16.43 -18.74 -19.24
N PRO A 253 16.70 -17.42 -19.39
CA PRO A 253 17.80 -16.78 -18.66
C PRO A 253 17.65 -16.86 -17.14
N LEU A 254 16.41 -16.80 -16.62
CA LEU A 254 16.14 -16.86 -15.19
C LEU A 254 16.55 -18.22 -14.60
N ILE A 255 16.18 -19.32 -15.26
CA ILE A 255 16.54 -20.67 -14.83
C ILE A 255 18.05 -20.91 -14.97
N GLU A 256 18.63 -20.48 -16.10
CA GLU A 256 20.06 -20.63 -16.37
C GLU A 256 20.96 -19.83 -15.40
N ARG A 257 20.40 -18.89 -14.63
CA ARG A 257 21.11 -18.04 -13.67
C ARG A 257 20.47 -18.00 -12.29
N LYS A 258 19.93 -19.13 -11.83
CA LYS A 258 19.28 -19.23 -10.51
C LYS A 258 20.18 -18.80 -9.36
N GLU A 259 21.50 -18.96 -9.50
CA GLU A 259 22.52 -18.53 -8.54
C GLU A 259 22.43 -17.04 -8.19
N THR A 260 21.90 -16.21 -9.09
CA THR A 260 21.63 -14.77 -8.84
C THR A 260 20.76 -14.56 -7.61
N PHE A 261 19.85 -15.49 -7.31
CA PHE A 261 18.96 -15.43 -6.15
C PHE A 261 19.44 -16.36 -5.04
N THR A 262 19.75 -17.61 -5.36
CA THR A 262 20.02 -18.65 -4.34
C THR A 262 21.31 -18.39 -3.57
N ASP A 263 22.33 -17.79 -4.19
CA ASP A 263 23.61 -17.52 -3.52
C ASP A 263 23.51 -16.37 -2.49
N PHE A 264 22.44 -15.56 -2.58
CA PHE A 264 22.23 -14.36 -1.77
C PHE A 264 20.99 -14.45 -0.86
N GLY A 265 20.44 -15.65 -0.63
CA GLY A 265 19.27 -15.88 0.24
C GLY A 265 17.97 -15.34 -0.33
N GLY A 266 17.85 -15.26 -1.65
CA GLY A 266 16.67 -14.84 -2.39
C GLY A 266 15.74 -15.97 -2.81
N ASP A 267 15.84 -17.14 -2.18
CA ASP A 267 15.11 -18.35 -2.57
C ASP A 267 13.58 -18.11 -2.61
N ASP A 268 13.02 -17.48 -1.58
CA ASP A 268 11.59 -17.14 -1.52
C ASP A 268 11.14 -16.27 -2.72
N LEU A 269 11.92 -15.24 -3.08
CA LEU A 269 11.63 -14.36 -4.21
C LEU A 269 11.74 -15.10 -5.55
N TYR A 270 12.71 -16.02 -5.66
CA TYR A 270 12.90 -16.83 -6.84
C TYR A 270 11.74 -17.81 -7.05
N GLU A 271 11.30 -18.49 -5.98
CA GLU A 271 10.13 -19.36 -5.99
C GLU A 271 8.85 -18.60 -6.39
N GLU A 272 8.64 -17.39 -5.86
CA GLU A 272 7.51 -16.53 -6.24
C GLU A 272 7.51 -16.18 -7.74
N LEU A 273 8.67 -15.84 -8.31
CA LEU A 273 8.82 -15.57 -9.75
C LEU A 273 8.52 -16.82 -10.60
N LEU A 274 9.02 -17.98 -10.18
CA LEU A 274 8.79 -19.25 -10.87
C LEU A 274 7.32 -19.65 -10.83
N ASP A 275 6.64 -19.51 -9.69
CA ASP A 275 5.22 -19.81 -9.56
C ASP A 275 4.36 -18.96 -10.52
N ALA A 276 4.65 -17.66 -10.57
CA ALA A 276 4.00 -16.73 -11.47
C ALA A 276 4.28 -17.06 -12.96
N LEU A 277 5.52 -17.42 -13.31
CA LEU A 277 5.86 -17.87 -14.67
C LEU A 277 5.15 -19.17 -15.04
N ALA A 278 5.09 -20.15 -14.14
CA ALA A 278 4.42 -21.41 -14.37
C ALA A 278 2.93 -21.20 -14.70
N SER A 279 2.26 -20.29 -13.99
CA SER A 279 0.88 -19.87 -14.31
C SER A 279 0.74 -19.30 -15.73
N LEU A 280 1.68 -18.47 -16.18
CA LEU A 280 1.66 -17.90 -17.53
C LEU A 280 1.94 -18.95 -18.61
N TRP A 281 2.84 -19.91 -18.32
CA TRP A 281 3.12 -21.04 -19.22
C TRP A 281 1.92 -21.96 -19.41
N ILE A 282 1.22 -22.30 -18.33
CA ILE A 282 -0.03 -23.07 -18.42
C ILE A 282 -1.04 -22.33 -19.32
N GLU A 283 -1.16 -21.01 -19.16
CA GLU A 283 -2.11 -20.21 -19.92
C GLU A 283 -1.77 -20.18 -21.41
N VAL A 284 -0.50 -19.94 -21.75
CA VAL A 284 -0.06 -19.88 -23.14
C VAL A 284 -0.22 -21.23 -23.83
N ILE A 285 0.00 -22.34 -23.12
CA ILE A 285 -0.21 -23.69 -23.64
C ILE A 285 -1.69 -23.92 -23.99
N LEU A 286 -2.62 -23.45 -23.15
CA LEU A 286 -4.07 -23.63 -23.38
C LEU A 286 -4.62 -22.83 -24.56
N ILE A 287 -3.98 -21.72 -24.93
CA ILE A 287 -4.43 -20.87 -26.05
C ILE A 287 -3.67 -21.14 -27.36
N SER A 288 -2.53 -21.83 -27.30
CA SER A 288 -1.67 -22.08 -28.45
C SER A 288 -1.95 -23.42 -29.14
N HIS A 289 -1.53 -23.52 -30.40
CA HIS A 289 -1.56 -24.77 -31.17
C HIS A 289 -0.13 -25.25 -31.41
N PHE A 290 0.15 -26.50 -31.02
CA PHE A 290 1.45 -27.14 -31.20
C PHE A 290 1.30 -28.41 -32.03
N SER A 291 2.24 -28.61 -32.95
CA SER A 291 2.44 -29.88 -33.64
C SER A 291 3.00 -30.94 -32.69
N SER A 292 2.85 -32.21 -33.03
CA SER A 292 3.38 -33.31 -32.21
C SER A 292 4.90 -33.24 -32.03
N GLN A 293 5.63 -32.69 -33.00
CA GLN A 293 7.08 -32.51 -32.92
C GLN A 293 7.44 -31.39 -31.94
N GLU A 294 6.76 -30.25 -32.00
CA GLU A 294 6.96 -29.14 -31.06
C GLU A 294 6.63 -29.56 -29.63
N LYS A 295 5.52 -30.30 -29.43
CA LYS A 295 5.15 -30.84 -28.13
C LYS A 295 6.28 -31.69 -27.54
N ALA A 296 6.82 -32.63 -28.31
CA ALA A 296 7.89 -33.51 -27.84
C ALA A 296 9.14 -32.72 -27.41
N VAL A 297 9.56 -31.73 -28.20
CA VAL A 297 10.71 -30.87 -27.86
C VAL A 297 10.46 -30.08 -26.58
N TRP A 298 9.29 -29.47 -26.43
CA TRP A 298 8.99 -28.64 -25.28
C TRP A 298 8.78 -29.43 -24.00
N ILE A 299 8.26 -30.66 -24.09
CA ILE A 299 8.14 -31.55 -22.93
C ILE A 299 9.53 -31.83 -22.33
N GLU A 300 10.53 -32.14 -23.16
CA GLU A 300 11.91 -32.34 -22.67
C GLU A 300 12.47 -31.07 -22.02
N ILE A 301 12.26 -29.90 -22.64
CA ILE A 301 12.71 -28.62 -22.05
C ILE A 301 12.06 -28.36 -20.68
N PHE A 302 10.77 -28.64 -20.52
CA PHE A 302 10.13 -28.47 -19.21
C PHE A 302 10.65 -29.46 -18.17
N TYR A 303 11.03 -30.68 -18.56
CA TYR A 303 11.69 -31.61 -17.65
C TYR A 303 13.06 -31.06 -17.20
N ASP A 304 13.88 -30.58 -18.13
CA ASP A 304 15.16 -29.94 -17.80
C ASP A 304 14.97 -28.73 -16.86
N TRP A 305 13.94 -27.91 -17.14
CA TRP A 305 13.61 -26.76 -16.28
C TRP A 305 13.17 -27.18 -14.88
N ASN A 306 12.37 -28.24 -14.75
CA ASN A 306 11.91 -28.75 -13.45
C ASN A 306 13.04 -29.35 -12.61
N GLU A 307 14.06 -29.96 -13.22
CA GLU A 307 15.25 -30.41 -12.49
C GLU A 307 16.00 -29.23 -11.84
N GLU A 308 16.01 -28.07 -12.51
CA GLU A 308 16.70 -26.87 -12.03
C GLU A 308 15.85 -26.01 -11.09
N SER A 309 14.52 -26.13 -11.15
CA SER A 309 13.53 -25.28 -10.47
C SER A 309 12.66 -26.03 -9.46
N ASP A 310 13.10 -27.19 -8.98
CA ASP A 310 12.39 -28.06 -8.02
C ASP A 310 10.91 -28.29 -8.36
N GLY A 311 10.63 -28.63 -9.63
CA GLY A 311 9.28 -28.98 -10.08
C GLY A 311 8.32 -27.81 -10.34
N ALA A 312 8.77 -26.55 -10.27
CA ALA A 312 7.89 -25.38 -10.45
C ALA A 312 6.99 -25.40 -11.71
N PHE A 313 7.42 -26.05 -12.80
CA PHE A 313 6.69 -26.19 -14.07
C PHE A 313 6.06 -27.57 -14.30
N ASP A 314 5.88 -28.44 -13.28
CA ASP A 314 5.33 -29.81 -13.44
C ASP A 314 3.98 -29.89 -14.15
N ALA A 315 3.16 -28.85 -14.05
CA ALA A 315 1.91 -28.74 -14.79
C ALA A 315 2.08 -28.56 -16.31
N ALA A 316 3.15 -27.90 -16.75
CA ALA A 316 3.39 -27.57 -18.15
C ALA A 316 3.60 -28.79 -19.06
N PRO A 317 4.45 -29.81 -18.75
CA PRO A 317 4.62 -30.98 -19.61
C PRO A 317 3.35 -31.83 -19.69
N GLU A 318 2.63 -32.01 -18.58
CA GLU A 318 1.35 -32.74 -18.57
C GLU A 318 0.30 -32.06 -19.45
N LEU A 319 0.22 -30.73 -19.36
CA LEU A 319 -0.68 -29.96 -20.19
C LEU A 319 -0.22 -29.85 -21.65
N MET A 320 1.08 -29.85 -21.94
CA MET A 320 1.60 -29.88 -23.30
C MET A 320 1.21 -31.19 -24.01
N LYS A 321 1.26 -32.31 -23.29
CA LYS A 321 0.80 -33.62 -23.78
C LYS A 321 -0.70 -33.58 -24.09
N ALA A 322 -1.53 -33.27 -23.09
CA ALA A 322 -2.98 -33.46 -23.15
C ALA A 322 -3.76 -32.24 -23.67
N GLY A 323 -3.29 -31.02 -23.43
CA GLY A 323 -4.02 -29.78 -23.71
C GLY A 323 -5.39 -29.76 -23.01
N TRP A 324 -6.43 -29.34 -23.74
CA TRP A 324 -7.81 -29.39 -23.23
C TRP A 324 -8.37 -30.81 -23.05
N ASP A 325 -7.70 -31.85 -23.56
CA ASP A 325 -8.02 -33.24 -23.26
C ASP A 325 -7.45 -33.71 -21.91
N TYR A 326 -6.77 -32.83 -21.16
CA TYR A 326 -6.36 -33.14 -19.78
C TYR A 326 -7.58 -33.62 -18.98
N PRO A 327 -7.49 -34.76 -18.28
CA PRO A 327 -8.66 -35.45 -17.74
C PRO A 327 -9.65 -34.56 -16.96
N LEU A 328 -9.17 -33.71 -16.05
CA LEU A 328 -10.01 -32.78 -15.27
C LEU A 328 -10.70 -31.73 -16.17
N LEU A 329 -9.98 -31.15 -17.13
CA LEU A 329 -10.52 -30.15 -18.05
C LEU A 329 -11.55 -30.76 -19.00
N LYS A 330 -11.28 -31.97 -19.49
CA LYS A 330 -12.17 -32.73 -20.36
C LYS A 330 -13.49 -33.08 -19.65
N ALA A 331 -13.43 -33.48 -18.39
CA ALA A 331 -14.62 -33.72 -17.58
C ALA A 331 -15.50 -32.47 -17.49
N ALA A 332 -14.89 -31.31 -17.19
CA ALA A 332 -15.60 -30.03 -17.15
C ALA A 332 -16.20 -29.65 -18.51
N LEU A 333 -15.44 -29.79 -19.61
CA LEU A 333 -15.89 -29.47 -20.97
C LEU A 333 -17.02 -30.38 -21.48
N THR A 334 -17.05 -31.63 -21.04
CA THR A 334 -18.06 -32.63 -21.42
C THR A 334 -19.23 -32.73 -20.43
N ASN A 335 -19.27 -31.83 -19.44
CA ASN A 335 -20.30 -31.76 -18.41
C ASN A 335 -20.43 -33.05 -17.58
N GLN A 336 -19.30 -33.69 -17.27
CA GLN A 336 -19.24 -34.84 -16.37
C GLN A 336 -19.16 -34.36 -14.91
N ALA A 337 -20.20 -34.65 -14.13
CA ALA A 337 -20.32 -34.20 -12.74
C ALA A 337 -19.47 -35.00 -11.75
N ASP A 338 -18.90 -36.12 -12.18
CA ASP A 338 -18.03 -36.98 -11.38
C ASP A 338 -16.82 -37.40 -12.22
N PHE A 339 -15.67 -37.44 -11.57
CA PHE A 339 -14.37 -37.63 -12.19
C PHE A 339 -13.45 -38.39 -11.23
N ALA A 340 -13.19 -39.66 -11.54
CA ALA A 340 -12.27 -40.52 -10.79
C ALA A 340 -11.00 -40.75 -11.61
N ASN A 341 -9.99 -39.92 -11.39
CA ASN A 341 -8.62 -40.22 -11.80
C ASN A 341 -7.67 -39.91 -10.64
N GLU A 342 -6.65 -40.74 -10.50
CA GLU A 342 -5.50 -40.48 -9.64
C GLU A 342 -4.62 -39.44 -10.35
N LEU A 343 -4.98 -38.17 -10.21
CA LEU A 343 -4.16 -37.05 -10.64
C LEU A 343 -3.39 -36.48 -9.46
N ASP A 344 -2.25 -35.87 -9.76
CA ASP A 344 -1.57 -35.01 -8.80
C ASP A 344 -2.46 -33.81 -8.45
N GLU A 345 -2.75 -33.63 -7.16
CA GLU A 345 -3.71 -32.63 -6.66
C GLU A 345 -3.20 -31.21 -6.89
N GLU A 346 -1.91 -30.95 -6.69
CA GLU A 346 -1.31 -29.63 -6.80
C GLU A 346 -1.21 -29.19 -8.26
N VAL A 347 -0.70 -30.08 -9.13
CA VAL A 347 -0.65 -29.86 -10.58
C VAL A 347 -2.07 -29.65 -11.13
N SER A 348 -3.02 -30.49 -10.74
CA SER A 348 -4.41 -30.39 -11.22
C SER A 348 -5.06 -29.08 -10.80
N LYS A 349 -4.83 -28.65 -9.56
CA LYS A 349 -5.36 -27.38 -9.04
C LYS A 349 -4.79 -26.19 -9.82
N LYS A 350 -3.47 -26.15 -10.04
CA LYS A 350 -2.82 -25.06 -10.79
C LYS A 350 -3.30 -24.99 -12.25
N ILE A 351 -3.45 -26.13 -12.91
CA ILE A 351 -4.05 -26.21 -14.26
C ILE A 351 -5.50 -25.69 -14.24
N ALA A 352 -6.31 -26.11 -13.26
CA ALA A 352 -7.71 -25.71 -13.14
C ALA A 352 -7.86 -24.20 -12.90
N GLU A 353 -7.05 -23.60 -12.03
CA GLU A 353 -7.07 -22.17 -11.75
C GLU A 353 -6.81 -21.32 -13.00
N VAL A 354 -5.81 -21.69 -13.79
CA VAL A 354 -5.47 -20.99 -15.04
C VAL A 354 -6.54 -21.23 -16.11
N ALA A 355 -6.96 -22.48 -16.30
CA ALA A 355 -8.01 -22.82 -17.26
C ALA A 355 -9.34 -22.13 -16.93
N PHE A 356 -9.67 -21.97 -15.65
CA PHE A 356 -10.83 -21.21 -15.18
C PHE A 356 -10.77 -19.76 -15.66
N ARG A 357 -9.62 -19.07 -15.55
CA ARG A 357 -9.44 -17.70 -16.06
C ARG A 357 -9.67 -17.61 -17.57
N VAL A 358 -9.06 -18.52 -18.34
CA VAL A 358 -9.21 -18.59 -19.81
C VAL A 358 -10.68 -18.81 -20.21
N LEU A 359 -11.35 -19.78 -19.60
CA LEU A 359 -12.75 -20.09 -19.88
C LEU A 359 -13.68 -18.92 -19.47
N LYS A 360 -13.38 -18.24 -18.36
CA LYS A 360 -14.14 -17.08 -17.89
C LYS A 360 -14.04 -15.92 -18.86
N ARG A 361 -12.84 -15.60 -19.39
CA ARG A 361 -12.67 -14.59 -20.45
C ARG A 361 -13.46 -14.95 -21.71
N ARG A 362 -13.50 -16.24 -22.07
CA ARG A 362 -14.32 -16.78 -23.18
C ARG A 362 -15.82 -16.89 -22.86
N LYS A 363 -16.27 -16.42 -21.69
CA LYS A 363 -17.67 -16.42 -21.23
C LYS A 363 -18.31 -17.82 -21.16
N LYS A 364 -17.51 -18.88 -20.97
CA LYS A 364 -17.99 -20.26 -20.77
C LYS A 364 -18.29 -20.53 -19.30
N LEU A 365 -19.23 -19.76 -18.73
CA LEU A 365 -19.44 -19.71 -17.28
C LEU A 365 -19.95 -21.03 -16.67
N ASP A 366 -20.78 -21.80 -17.37
CA ASP A 366 -21.23 -23.11 -16.87
C ASP A 366 -20.07 -24.13 -16.78
N THR A 367 -19.15 -24.10 -17.75
CA THR A 367 -17.93 -24.92 -17.72
C THR A 367 -17.00 -24.47 -16.59
N CYS A 368 -16.84 -23.16 -16.38
CA CYS A 368 -16.07 -22.62 -15.24
C CYS A 368 -16.64 -23.11 -13.91
N LEU A 369 -17.97 -23.14 -13.78
CA LEU A 369 -18.63 -23.56 -12.56
C LEU A 369 -18.37 -25.04 -12.26
N LEU A 370 -18.51 -25.90 -13.27
CA LEU A 370 -18.19 -27.31 -13.10
C LEU A 370 -16.70 -27.55 -12.83
N LEU A 371 -15.81 -26.85 -13.54
CA LEU A 371 -14.36 -26.95 -13.30
C LEU A 371 -13.99 -26.57 -11.87
N ALA A 372 -14.51 -25.46 -11.36
CA ALA A 372 -14.25 -25.02 -9.99
C ALA A 372 -14.76 -26.05 -8.96
N HIS A 373 -15.91 -26.69 -9.23
CA HIS A 373 -16.42 -27.77 -8.38
C HIS A 373 -15.51 -29.00 -8.38
N LEU A 374 -15.15 -29.50 -9.58
CA LEU A 374 -14.31 -30.69 -9.72
C LEU A 374 -12.90 -30.49 -9.14
N ALA A 375 -12.36 -29.28 -9.26
CA ALA A 375 -11.05 -28.90 -8.76
C ALA A 375 -11.03 -28.44 -7.29
N ARG A 376 -12.17 -28.47 -6.59
CA ARG A 376 -12.31 -28.00 -5.19
C ARG A 376 -11.87 -26.54 -4.98
N MET A 377 -12.13 -25.70 -5.98
CA MET A 377 -11.89 -24.26 -5.92
C MET A 377 -13.11 -23.57 -5.30
N ASP A 378 -13.32 -23.79 -4.00
CA ASP A 378 -14.55 -23.43 -3.29
C ASP A 378 -14.86 -21.92 -3.31
N GLU A 379 -13.82 -21.07 -3.22
CA GLU A 379 -13.97 -19.61 -3.27
C GLU A 379 -14.46 -19.17 -4.67
N GLU A 380 -13.83 -19.65 -5.73
CA GLU A 380 -14.16 -19.34 -7.13
C GLU A 380 -15.53 -19.87 -7.51
N TYR A 381 -15.86 -21.09 -7.06
CA TYR A 381 -17.17 -21.71 -7.25
C TYR A 381 -18.28 -20.86 -6.62
N ALA A 382 -18.10 -20.47 -5.35
CA ALA A 382 -19.06 -19.63 -4.64
C ALA A 382 -19.19 -18.24 -5.30
N LYS A 383 -18.08 -17.58 -5.65
CA LYS A 383 -18.09 -16.29 -6.36
C LYS A 383 -18.86 -16.37 -7.67
N LEU A 384 -18.69 -17.45 -8.44
CA LEU A 384 -19.35 -17.62 -9.72
C LEU A 384 -20.84 -17.93 -9.58
N LEU A 385 -21.27 -18.69 -8.56
CA LEU A 385 -22.71 -18.86 -8.27
C LEU A 385 -23.39 -17.52 -7.96
N ILE A 386 -22.72 -16.63 -7.23
CA ILE A 386 -23.23 -15.28 -6.92
C ILE A 386 -23.32 -14.44 -8.21
N GLU A 387 -22.28 -14.47 -9.04
CA GLU A 387 -22.23 -13.76 -10.33
C GLU A 387 -23.37 -14.21 -11.27
N LEU A 388 -23.64 -15.52 -11.31
CA LEU A 388 -24.74 -16.13 -12.08
C LEU A 388 -26.11 -15.99 -11.42
N LYS A 389 -26.21 -15.31 -10.27
CA LYS A 389 -27.44 -15.14 -9.47
C LYS A 389 -28.10 -16.45 -9.03
N ARG A 390 -27.33 -17.52 -8.90
CA ARG A 390 -27.76 -18.82 -8.37
C ARG A 390 -27.69 -18.81 -6.83
N TYR A 391 -28.41 -17.86 -6.23
CA TYR A 391 -28.23 -17.49 -4.81
C TYR A 391 -28.54 -18.60 -3.82
N VAL A 392 -29.58 -19.39 -4.07
CA VAL A 392 -29.95 -20.52 -3.19
C VAL A 392 -28.84 -21.58 -3.17
N GLU A 393 -28.23 -21.83 -4.32
CA GLU A 393 -27.12 -22.78 -4.43
C GLU A 393 -25.86 -22.23 -3.78
N ALA A 394 -25.55 -20.94 -3.99
CA ALA A 394 -24.43 -20.26 -3.36
C ALA A 394 -24.53 -20.33 -1.83
N GLU A 395 -25.70 -20.00 -1.28
CA GLU A 395 -25.97 -20.01 0.14
C GLU A 395 -25.80 -21.41 0.76
N ASN A 396 -26.37 -22.44 0.12
CA ASN A 396 -26.24 -23.81 0.58
C ASN A 396 -24.77 -24.28 0.55
N PHE A 397 -24.05 -23.96 -0.52
CA PHE A 397 -22.64 -24.31 -0.68
C PHE A 397 -21.76 -23.62 0.38
N ILE A 398 -21.85 -22.29 0.49
CA ILE A 398 -21.07 -21.49 1.44
C ILE A 398 -21.30 -21.95 2.87
N SER A 399 -22.57 -22.16 3.24
CA SER A 399 -22.90 -22.56 4.62
C SER A 399 -22.38 -23.95 4.98
N SER A 400 -22.10 -24.83 4.02
CA SER A 400 -21.60 -26.18 4.24
C SER A 400 -20.07 -26.29 4.13
N HIS A 401 -19.44 -25.60 3.19
CA HIS A 401 -18.02 -25.83 2.83
C HIS A 401 -17.06 -24.73 3.29
N ILE A 402 -17.51 -23.47 3.38
CA ILE A 402 -16.60 -22.33 3.61
C ILE A 402 -16.60 -21.92 5.08
N ARG A 403 -15.40 -21.81 5.66
CA ARG A 403 -15.16 -21.38 7.06
C ARG A 403 -14.15 -20.25 7.20
N ALA A 404 -13.23 -20.11 6.25
CA ALA A 404 -12.18 -19.10 6.27
C ALA A 404 -12.76 -17.68 6.35
N PRO A 405 -12.36 -16.86 7.35
CA PRO A 405 -12.96 -15.54 7.55
C PRO A 405 -12.76 -14.57 6.38
N ASP A 406 -11.61 -14.62 5.70
CA ASP A 406 -11.30 -13.76 4.56
C ASP A 406 -12.17 -14.11 3.34
N THR A 407 -12.34 -15.41 3.04
CA THR A 407 -13.24 -15.87 1.98
C THR A 407 -14.69 -15.49 2.28
N LEU A 408 -15.15 -15.67 3.52
CA LEU A 408 -16.49 -15.24 3.94
C LEU A 408 -16.67 -13.72 3.78
N LEU A 409 -15.65 -12.91 4.07
CA LEU A 409 -15.70 -11.46 3.90
C LEU A 409 -15.85 -11.10 2.42
N LYS A 410 -14.98 -11.65 1.55
CA LYS A 410 -15.03 -11.42 0.10
C LYS A 410 -16.40 -11.77 -0.49
N LEU A 411 -16.95 -12.94 -0.12
CA LEU A 411 -18.26 -13.39 -0.60
C LEU A 411 -19.42 -12.53 -0.05
N SER A 412 -19.33 -12.10 1.21
CA SER A 412 -20.30 -11.16 1.80
C SER A 412 -20.30 -9.82 1.05
N GLN A 413 -19.12 -9.28 0.74
CA GLN A 413 -18.96 -8.06 -0.04
C GLN A 413 -19.51 -8.21 -1.47
N GLN A 414 -19.35 -9.38 -2.09
CA GLN A 414 -19.91 -9.64 -3.41
C GLN A 414 -21.44 -9.65 -3.40
N PHE A 415 -22.08 -10.34 -2.45
CA PHE A 415 -23.54 -10.26 -2.27
C PHE A 415 -24.02 -8.83 -2.00
N TYR A 416 -23.28 -8.07 -1.21
CA TYR A 416 -23.56 -6.65 -0.96
C TYR A 416 -23.53 -5.83 -2.27
N GLY A 417 -22.52 -6.03 -3.12
CA GLY A 417 -22.44 -5.42 -4.44
C GLY A 417 -23.62 -5.78 -5.37
N CYS A 418 -24.16 -6.99 -5.23
CA CYS A 418 -25.40 -7.42 -5.88
C CYS A 418 -26.68 -6.86 -5.26
N LYS A 419 -26.59 -6.07 -4.17
CA LYS A 419 -27.70 -5.53 -3.36
C LYS A 419 -28.49 -6.60 -2.59
N GLU A 420 -27.92 -7.79 -2.41
CA GLU A 420 -28.51 -8.88 -1.65
C GLU A 420 -28.06 -8.84 -0.19
N LEU A 421 -28.49 -7.81 0.55
CA LEU A 421 -27.99 -7.49 1.89
C LEU A 421 -28.24 -8.60 2.93
N GLN A 422 -29.37 -9.31 2.83
CA GLN A 422 -29.69 -10.42 3.74
C GLN A 422 -28.78 -11.63 3.51
N LEU A 423 -28.45 -11.92 2.24
CA LEU A 423 -27.52 -13.00 1.90
C LEU A 423 -26.09 -12.63 2.30
N ALA A 424 -25.67 -11.39 2.06
CA ALA A 424 -24.39 -10.87 2.51
C ALA A 424 -24.22 -11.05 4.04
N LEU A 425 -25.24 -10.68 4.82
CA LEU A 425 -25.21 -10.88 6.27
C LEU A 425 -25.19 -12.37 6.65
N LYS A 426 -26.01 -13.20 6.01
CA LYS A 426 -26.06 -14.64 6.30
C LYS A 426 -24.74 -15.35 5.99
N THR A 427 -24.06 -14.96 4.91
CA THR A 427 -22.71 -15.43 4.56
C THR A 427 -21.73 -15.07 5.66
N ALA A 428 -21.70 -13.83 6.11
CA ALA A 428 -20.80 -13.41 7.19
C ALA A 428 -21.03 -14.19 8.50
N LEU A 429 -22.29 -14.52 8.79
CA LEU A 429 -22.69 -15.32 9.95
C LEU A 429 -22.35 -16.81 9.87
N CYS A 430 -21.83 -17.30 8.73
CA CYS A 430 -21.29 -18.65 8.64
C CYS A 430 -19.99 -18.80 9.43
N TYR A 431 -19.34 -17.69 9.78
CA TYR A 431 -18.17 -17.71 10.65
C TYR A 431 -18.52 -18.24 12.03
N LYS A 432 -17.83 -19.31 12.43
CA LYS A 432 -17.90 -19.87 13.77
C LYS A 432 -16.58 -19.59 14.46
N ARG A 433 -16.63 -18.78 15.53
CA ARG A 433 -15.44 -18.40 16.31
C ARG A 433 -14.62 -19.63 16.70
N SER A 434 -13.41 -19.74 16.14
CA SER A 434 -12.37 -20.68 16.52
C SER A 434 -11.37 -19.99 17.47
N HIS A 435 -10.65 -20.75 18.29
CA HIS A 435 -9.66 -20.18 19.22
C HIS A 435 -8.34 -19.80 18.52
N GLU A 436 -8.08 -20.35 17.33
CA GLU A 436 -6.78 -20.27 16.65
C GLU A 436 -6.67 -19.13 15.62
N GLU A 437 -7.79 -18.64 15.07
CA GLU A 437 -7.80 -17.68 13.93
C GLU A 437 -8.41 -16.32 14.28
N GLY A 438 -8.41 -15.96 15.56
CA GLY A 438 -9.24 -14.86 16.05
C GLY A 438 -8.93 -13.48 15.45
N TRP A 439 -7.68 -13.23 15.08
CA TRP A 439 -7.27 -11.95 14.50
C TRP A 439 -7.62 -11.82 13.00
N LEU A 440 -7.63 -12.94 12.26
CA LEU A 440 -8.03 -13.00 10.84
C LEU A 440 -9.50 -12.64 10.64
N ALA A 441 -10.34 -12.87 11.66
CA ALA A 441 -11.76 -12.56 11.62
C ALA A 441 -12.11 -11.09 11.94
N ARG A 442 -11.12 -10.25 12.28
CA ARG A 442 -11.36 -8.85 12.68
C ARG A 442 -12.16 -8.09 11.62
N ASP A 443 -11.70 -8.15 10.38
CA ASP A 443 -12.28 -7.36 9.30
C ASP A 443 -13.66 -7.90 8.90
N LEU A 444 -13.85 -9.22 8.96
CA LEU A 444 -15.16 -9.86 8.81
C LEU A 444 -16.15 -9.41 9.90
N LEU A 445 -15.75 -9.40 11.17
CA LEU A 445 -16.61 -9.00 12.28
C LEU A 445 -16.96 -7.51 12.22
N ARG A 446 -16.00 -6.66 11.86
CA ARG A 446 -16.22 -5.23 11.62
C ARG A 446 -17.26 -5.03 10.51
N TRP A 447 -17.07 -5.70 9.38
CA TRP A 447 -18.02 -5.69 8.27
C TRP A 447 -19.41 -6.20 8.68
N THR A 448 -19.47 -7.31 9.42
CA THR A 448 -20.71 -7.91 9.92
C THR A 448 -21.47 -6.96 10.83
N ARG A 449 -20.77 -6.27 11.74
CA ARG A 449 -21.35 -5.27 12.65
C ARG A 449 -22.04 -4.17 11.85
N ASP A 450 -21.31 -3.57 10.92
CA ASP A 450 -21.77 -2.39 10.18
C ASP A 450 -22.94 -2.76 9.25
N LEU A 451 -22.82 -3.87 8.53
CA LEU A 451 -23.90 -4.39 7.69
C LEU A 451 -25.15 -4.75 8.49
N ALA A 452 -24.99 -5.40 9.65
CA ALA A 452 -26.12 -5.77 10.50
C ALA A 452 -26.89 -4.54 10.99
N PHE A 453 -26.20 -3.45 11.35
CA PHE A 453 -26.86 -2.20 11.70
C PHE A 453 -27.55 -1.54 10.50
N GLU A 454 -26.93 -1.57 9.31
CA GLU A 454 -27.53 -1.06 8.07
C GLU A 454 -28.86 -1.77 7.75
N VAL A 455 -28.93 -3.10 7.88
CA VAL A 455 -30.15 -3.88 7.62
C VAL A 455 -31.13 -3.91 8.80
N GLY A 456 -30.86 -3.19 9.89
CA GLY A 456 -31.73 -3.12 11.07
C GLY A 456 -31.68 -4.34 12.01
N GLN A 457 -30.72 -5.25 11.82
CA GLN A 457 -30.51 -6.43 12.67
C GLN A 457 -29.65 -6.08 13.90
N ILE A 458 -30.19 -5.26 14.80
CA ILE A 458 -29.45 -4.64 15.92
C ILE A 458 -28.75 -5.68 16.81
N GLN A 459 -29.40 -6.80 17.15
CA GLN A 459 -28.80 -7.82 18.01
C GLN A 459 -27.58 -8.49 17.38
N ILE A 460 -27.62 -8.69 16.07
CA ILE A 460 -26.52 -9.28 15.32
C ILE A 460 -25.34 -8.29 15.27
N GLY A 461 -25.62 -7.01 15.01
CA GLY A 461 -24.61 -5.96 15.03
C GLY A 461 -23.95 -5.80 16.40
N ILE A 462 -24.74 -5.83 17.47
CA ILE A 462 -24.22 -5.81 18.84
C ILE A 462 -23.31 -7.01 19.10
N LYS A 463 -23.75 -8.23 18.77
CA LYS A 463 -22.96 -9.44 18.99
C LYS A 463 -21.62 -9.37 18.24
N ALA A 464 -21.63 -9.05 16.95
CA ALA A 464 -20.42 -8.95 16.14
C ALA A 464 -19.46 -7.86 16.66
N GLY A 465 -19.99 -6.70 17.07
CA GLY A 465 -19.18 -5.62 17.64
C GLY A 465 -18.58 -5.97 19.01
N VAL A 466 -19.34 -6.69 19.86
CA VAL A 466 -18.81 -7.19 21.14
C VAL A 466 -17.72 -8.23 20.88
N ASP A 467 -17.96 -9.20 20.00
CA ASP A 467 -16.97 -10.21 19.63
C ASP A 467 -15.68 -9.54 19.12
N LEU A 468 -15.80 -8.55 18.22
CA LEU A 468 -14.68 -7.75 17.71
C LEU A 468 -13.87 -7.08 18.85
N LEU A 469 -14.53 -6.36 19.75
CA LEU A 469 -13.86 -5.69 20.87
C LEU A 469 -13.24 -6.66 21.88
N THR A 470 -13.81 -7.86 22.01
CA THR A 470 -13.23 -8.95 22.81
C THR A 470 -12.03 -9.60 22.12
N MET A 471 -11.76 -9.34 20.84
CA MET A 471 -10.60 -9.85 20.12
C MET A 471 -9.50 -8.79 20.03
N ALA A 472 -9.85 -7.60 19.56
CA ALA A 472 -8.98 -6.44 19.52
C ALA A 472 -9.78 -5.20 19.93
N SER A 473 -9.37 -4.56 21.02
CA SER A 473 -9.96 -3.28 21.42
C SER A 473 -9.44 -2.18 20.50
N SER A 474 -10.35 -1.37 19.97
CA SER A 474 -10.08 -0.16 19.20
C SER A 474 -11.08 0.91 19.59
N LEU A 475 -10.64 2.14 19.81
CA LEU A 475 -11.54 3.24 20.11
C LEU A 475 -12.53 3.50 18.97
N GLU A 476 -12.10 3.31 17.73
CA GLU A 476 -12.95 3.46 16.55
C GLU A 476 -14.10 2.45 16.57
N ASP A 477 -13.77 1.18 16.79
CA ASP A 477 -14.77 0.10 16.83
C ASP A 477 -15.71 0.24 18.02
N TYR A 478 -15.22 0.76 19.15
CA TYR A 478 -16.03 1.08 20.32
C TYR A 478 -17.08 2.16 20.02
N LYS A 479 -16.67 3.26 19.38
CA LYS A 479 -17.56 4.35 18.98
C LYS A 479 -18.57 3.91 17.92
N ALA A 480 -18.14 3.08 16.96
CA ALA A 480 -19.04 2.53 15.95
C ALA A 480 -20.12 1.64 16.59
N LEU A 481 -19.74 0.76 17.53
CA LEU A 481 -20.69 -0.04 18.29
C LEU A 481 -21.63 0.82 19.15
N GLN A 482 -21.11 1.85 19.82
CA GLN A 482 -21.92 2.80 20.60
C GLN A 482 -23.01 3.45 19.74
N LYS A 483 -22.65 3.92 18.55
CA LYS A 483 -23.57 4.54 17.60
C LYS A 483 -24.64 3.55 17.12
N GLY A 484 -24.25 2.32 16.77
CA GLY A 484 -25.15 1.31 16.23
C GLY A 484 -26.08 0.67 17.26
N ALA A 485 -25.63 0.49 18.51
CA ALA A 485 -26.42 -0.13 19.57
C ALA A 485 -27.58 0.74 20.08
N GLN A 486 -27.54 2.05 19.85
CA GLN A 486 -28.58 3.02 20.21
C GLN A 486 -29.08 2.83 21.66
N SER A 487 -30.38 2.56 21.86
CA SER A 487 -30.99 2.40 23.19
C SER A 487 -30.47 1.21 23.99
N GLN A 488 -29.77 0.26 23.35
CA GLN A 488 -29.19 -0.90 24.03
C GLN A 488 -27.77 -0.63 24.57
N TRP A 489 -27.18 0.51 24.22
CA TRP A 489 -25.81 0.84 24.60
C TRP A 489 -25.60 0.80 26.11
N ASP A 490 -26.51 1.41 26.88
CA ASP A 490 -26.41 1.48 28.35
C ASP A 490 -26.45 0.10 29.01
N ILE A 491 -27.07 -0.90 28.36
CA ILE A 491 -27.14 -2.28 28.83
C ILE A 491 -25.82 -3.01 28.60
N ILE A 492 -25.23 -2.87 27.41
CA ILE A 492 -24.04 -3.65 27.00
C ILE A 492 -22.72 -3.00 27.44
N LYS A 493 -22.68 -1.66 27.55
CA LYS A 493 -21.46 -0.90 27.87
C LYS A 493 -20.74 -1.41 29.12
N PRO A 494 -21.39 -1.66 30.27
CA PRO A 494 -20.68 -2.11 31.47
C PRO A 494 -19.97 -3.45 31.28
N GLY A 495 -20.53 -4.35 30.45
CA GLY A 495 -19.89 -5.62 30.10
C GLY A 495 -18.65 -5.42 29.25
N ILE A 496 -18.75 -4.58 28.20
CA ILE A 496 -17.65 -4.26 27.30
C ILE A 496 -16.49 -3.61 28.07
N LEU A 497 -16.77 -2.64 28.94
CA LEU A 497 -15.74 -1.95 29.71
C LEU A 497 -14.99 -2.89 30.66
N LYS A 498 -15.65 -3.91 31.21
CA LYS A 498 -14.96 -4.96 31.97
C LYS A 498 -13.97 -5.71 31.08
N PHE A 499 -14.33 -6.05 29.84
CA PHE A 499 -13.43 -6.71 28.89
C PHE A 499 -12.27 -5.82 28.43
N VAL A 500 -12.50 -4.53 28.19
CA VAL A 500 -11.45 -3.56 27.83
C VAL A 500 -10.38 -3.44 28.93
N GLN A 501 -10.79 -3.62 30.18
CA GLN A 501 -9.91 -3.64 31.35
C GLN A 501 -9.17 -4.98 31.55
N ILE A 502 -9.51 -6.04 30.80
CA ILE A 502 -8.79 -7.32 30.89
C ILE A 502 -7.44 -7.19 30.16
N ASP A 503 -6.40 -7.66 30.84
CA ASP A 503 -5.00 -7.51 30.45
C ASP A 503 -4.66 -8.09 29.07
N ARG A 504 -4.11 -7.25 28.18
CA ARG A 504 -3.57 -7.69 26.88
C ARG A 504 -2.22 -7.02 26.59
N PRO A 505 -1.12 -7.79 26.55
CA PRO A 505 0.24 -7.25 26.38
C PRO A 505 0.48 -6.44 25.11
N TYR A 506 -0.37 -6.56 24.08
CA TYR A 506 -0.12 -6.02 22.74
C TYR A 506 -1.15 -4.98 22.23
N HIS A 507 -2.18 -4.65 23.02
CA HIS A 507 -3.24 -3.71 22.61
C HIS A 507 -3.68 -2.73 23.72
N TYR A 508 -2.84 -2.50 24.72
CA TYR A 508 -3.20 -1.70 25.89
C TYR A 508 -3.46 -0.22 25.56
N GLU A 509 -2.83 0.35 24.52
CA GLU A 509 -3.03 1.78 24.17
C GLU A 509 -4.47 2.08 23.75
N GLU A 510 -5.07 1.20 22.94
CA GLU A 510 -6.46 1.34 22.52
C GLU A 510 -7.42 1.16 23.70
N SER A 511 -7.12 0.25 24.63
CA SER A 511 -7.87 0.14 25.88
C SER A 511 -7.80 1.43 26.71
N ILE A 512 -6.63 2.05 26.83
CA ILE A 512 -6.45 3.34 27.52
C ILE A 512 -7.28 4.41 26.81
N LYS A 513 -7.23 4.51 25.48
CA LYS A 513 -8.04 5.47 24.70
C LYS A 513 -9.54 5.30 24.93
N ILE A 514 -10.05 4.07 25.00
CA ILE A 514 -11.46 3.80 25.33
C ILE A 514 -11.81 4.26 26.75
N LEU A 515 -10.97 3.95 27.73
CA LEU A 515 -11.21 4.37 29.12
C LEU A 515 -11.20 5.89 29.28
N LEU A 516 -10.27 6.59 28.62
CA LEU A 516 -10.24 8.05 28.60
C LEU A 516 -11.49 8.63 27.93
N TYR A 517 -11.95 8.03 26.83
CA TYR A 517 -13.20 8.43 26.18
C TYR A 517 -14.42 8.31 27.12
N GLU A 518 -14.47 7.27 27.95
CA GLU A 518 -15.51 7.11 28.99
C GLU A 518 -15.20 7.87 30.30
N LYS A 519 -14.17 8.73 30.32
CA LYS A 519 -13.75 9.53 31.49
C LYS A 519 -13.31 8.69 32.70
N MET A 520 -12.78 7.50 32.44
CA MET A 520 -12.29 6.55 33.44
C MET A 520 -10.76 6.63 33.56
N ILE A 521 -10.25 7.79 33.99
CA ILE A 521 -8.81 8.06 34.00
C ILE A 521 -8.04 7.17 34.99
N ASP A 522 -8.63 6.82 36.13
CA ASP A 522 -7.96 5.98 37.13
C ASP A 522 -7.73 4.56 36.61
N GLU A 523 -8.70 4.00 35.89
CA GLU A 523 -8.59 2.71 35.24
C GLU A 523 -7.57 2.75 34.09
N ALA A 524 -7.56 3.83 33.31
CA ALA A 524 -6.57 4.05 32.26
C ALA A 524 -5.14 4.08 32.84
N ILE A 525 -4.95 4.80 33.95
CA ILE A 525 -3.69 4.85 34.70
C ILE A 525 -3.27 3.46 35.20
N LYS A 526 -4.20 2.66 35.76
CA LYS A 526 -3.89 1.31 36.24
C LYS A 526 -3.33 0.41 35.12
N ILE A 527 -3.91 0.48 33.92
CA ILE A 527 -3.42 -0.28 32.75
C ILE A 527 -2.03 0.19 32.36
N ALA A 528 -1.83 1.51 32.25
CA ALA A 528 -0.55 2.12 31.90
C ALA A 528 0.57 1.73 32.88
N GLU A 529 0.32 1.85 34.18
CA GLU A 529 1.28 1.46 35.23
C GLU A 529 1.64 -0.02 35.18
N LYS A 530 0.64 -0.88 34.93
CA LYS A 530 0.84 -2.33 34.85
C LYS A 530 1.76 -2.74 33.71
N PHE A 531 1.57 -2.17 32.52
CA PHE A 531 2.40 -2.42 31.35
C PHE A 531 3.66 -1.54 31.29
N ARG A 532 3.90 -0.72 32.33
CA ARG A 532 5.03 0.22 32.41
C ARG A 532 5.16 1.13 31.18
N THR A 533 4.00 1.49 30.62
CA THR A 533 3.87 2.33 29.43
C THR A 533 3.16 3.62 29.83
N MET A 534 3.66 4.75 29.36
CA MET A 534 3.12 6.07 29.69
C MET A 534 2.88 6.84 28.39
N PRO A 535 1.83 6.47 27.63
CA PRO A 535 1.56 7.13 26.37
C PRO A 535 1.26 8.62 26.60
N GLU A 536 1.72 9.45 25.68
CA GLU A 536 1.69 10.91 25.81
C GLU A 536 0.26 11.47 25.94
N PHE A 537 -0.70 10.89 25.23
CA PHE A 537 -2.11 11.28 25.29
C PHE A 537 -2.75 11.01 26.67
N LEU A 538 -2.28 9.99 27.42
CA LEU A 538 -2.74 9.73 28.78
C LEU A 538 -2.19 10.78 29.74
N ILE A 539 -0.92 11.14 29.59
CA ILE A 539 -0.29 12.18 30.38
C ILE A 539 -1.02 13.52 30.19
N GLU A 540 -1.33 13.87 28.94
CA GLU A 540 -2.04 15.11 28.61
C GLU A 540 -3.41 15.21 29.28
N GLU A 541 -4.20 14.13 29.25
CA GLU A 541 -5.48 14.08 29.95
C GLU A 541 -5.29 14.15 31.49
N ALA A 542 -4.23 13.49 31.99
CA ALA A 542 -3.89 13.50 33.41
C ALA A 542 -3.38 14.85 33.92
N LEU A 543 -2.87 15.75 33.07
CA LEU A 543 -2.45 17.10 33.49
C LEU A 543 -3.57 17.85 34.20
N THR A 544 -4.82 17.64 33.77
CA THR A 544 -5.98 18.32 34.35
C THR A 544 -6.66 17.47 35.41
N GLN A 545 -6.86 16.17 35.14
CA GLN A 545 -7.69 15.32 36.00
C GLN A 545 -6.89 14.65 37.14
N ARG A 546 -5.59 14.40 36.96
CA ARG A 546 -4.68 13.74 37.93
C ARG A 546 -3.28 14.39 37.92
N PRO A 547 -3.19 15.71 38.24
CA PRO A 547 -1.97 16.48 38.02
C PRO A 547 -0.78 15.99 38.86
N GLU A 548 -0.99 15.50 40.08
CA GLU A 548 0.09 14.95 40.90
C GLU A 548 0.71 13.68 40.28
N TRP A 549 -0.13 12.81 39.71
CA TRP A 549 0.32 11.60 39.02
C TRP A 549 1.08 11.93 37.74
N ALA A 550 0.59 12.90 36.96
CA ALA A 550 1.25 13.37 35.74
C ALA A 550 2.62 14.01 36.07
N LEU A 551 2.69 14.89 37.08
CA LEU A 551 3.94 15.49 37.57
C LEU A 551 4.99 14.43 37.88
N LYS A 552 4.62 13.43 38.69
CA LYS A 552 5.53 12.35 39.10
C LYS A 552 6.04 11.53 37.91
N ASN A 553 5.15 11.12 37.01
CA ASN A 553 5.52 10.26 35.88
C ASN A 553 6.30 11.02 34.81
N CYS A 554 5.96 12.29 34.53
CA CYS A 554 6.76 13.13 33.64
C CYS A 554 8.20 13.32 34.17
N GLN A 555 8.38 13.55 35.48
CA GLN A 555 9.72 13.62 36.09
C GLN A 555 10.50 12.30 35.96
N LYS A 556 9.82 11.16 36.13
CA LYS A 556 10.41 9.84 35.93
C LYS A 556 10.85 9.63 34.48
N LEU A 557 9.97 9.88 33.50
CA LEU A 557 10.28 9.75 32.06
C LEU A 557 11.40 10.69 31.63
N ALA A 558 11.44 11.91 32.17
CA ALA A 558 12.54 12.83 31.94
C ALA A 558 13.88 12.28 32.47
N THR A 559 13.87 11.69 33.67
CA THR A 559 15.06 11.09 34.28
C THR A 559 15.55 9.89 33.46
N GLU A 560 14.64 9.00 33.03
CA GLU A 560 14.96 7.86 32.16
C GLU A 560 15.56 8.33 30.82
N ALA A 561 14.97 9.35 30.18
CA ALA A 561 15.51 9.94 28.96
C ALA A 561 16.91 10.55 29.17
N ILE A 562 17.16 11.22 30.30
CA ILE A 562 18.48 11.77 30.65
C ILE A 562 19.54 10.67 30.84
N GLN A 563 19.14 9.50 31.33
CA GLN A 563 20.01 8.33 31.51
C GLN A 563 20.38 7.67 30.18
N GLN A 564 19.48 7.67 29.19
CA GLN A 564 19.72 7.07 27.87
C GLN A 564 20.79 7.80 27.04
N GLY A 565 20.99 9.10 27.24
CA GLY A 565 22.11 9.83 26.66
C GLY A 565 21.74 11.14 25.97
N ALA A 566 22.74 11.77 25.33
CA ALA A 566 22.61 13.14 24.83
C ALA A 566 21.56 13.33 23.73
N SER A 567 21.27 12.28 22.95
CA SER A 567 20.22 12.26 21.93
C SER A 567 18.79 12.38 22.49
N TYR A 568 18.60 12.15 23.80
CA TYR A 568 17.29 12.16 24.46
C TYR A 568 17.06 13.38 25.36
N TYR A 569 18.00 14.34 25.41
CA TYR A 569 17.86 15.52 26.27
C TYR A 569 16.73 16.46 25.84
N ASP A 570 16.42 16.53 24.54
CA ASP A 570 15.24 17.25 24.05
C ASP A 570 13.95 16.63 24.59
N ARG A 571 13.81 15.30 24.45
CA ARG A 571 12.66 14.57 24.98
C ARG A 571 12.54 14.68 26.50
N ALA A 572 13.66 14.70 27.22
CA ALA A 572 13.65 14.95 28.66
C ALA A 572 13.14 16.35 29.01
N ALA A 573 13.55 17.38 28.25
CA ALA A 573 13.07 18.74 28.45
C ALA A 573 11.57 18.86 28.17
N GLU A 574 11.05 18.21 27.13
CA GLU A 574 9.62 18.14 26.84
C GLU A 574 8.82 17.52 28.01
N TRP A 575 9.30 16.41 28.58
CA TRP A 575 8.65 15.80 29.74
C TRP A 575 8.67 16.73 30.96
N LEU A 576 9.77 17.44 31.21
CA LEU A 576 9.86 18.40 32.30
C LEU A 576 8.94 19.61 32.08
N ASP A 577 8.73 20.04 30.85
CA ASP A 577 7.77 21.07 30.49
C ASP A 577 6.34 20.63 30.80
N LYS A 578 5.97 19.39 30.44
CA LYS A 578 4.67 18.80 30.83
C LYS A 578 4.54 18.63 32.34
N ALA A 579 5.62 18.26 33.03
CA ALA A 579 5.65 18.22 34.48
C ALA A 579 5.37 19.59 35.10
N TYR A 580 5.85 20.68 34.50
CA TYR A 580 5.57 22.03 34.97
C TYR A 580 4.07 22.37 34.84
N LEU A 581 3.45 22.04 33.69
CA LEU A 581 2.01 22.23 33.50
C LEU A 581 1.20 21.46 34.55
N ALA A 582 1.58 20.22 34.84
CA ALA A 582 0.99 19.42 35.91
C ALA A 582 1.19 20.07 37.29
N ALA A 583 2.39 20.61 37.56
CA ALA A 583 2.71 21.27 38.82
C ALA A 583 1.90 22.55 39.05
N ILE A 584 1.57 23.30 37.99
CA ILE A 584 0.65 24.44 38.10
C ILE A 584 -0.72 23.96 38.59
N GLN A 585 -1.28 22.94 37.95
CA GLN A 585 -2.61 22.41 38.29
C GLN A 585 -2.63 21.79 39.70
N ALA A 586 -1.55 21.12 40.10
CA ALA A 586 -1.37 20.57 41.45
C ALA A 586 -0.89 21.61 42.50
N GLN A 587 -0.78 22.90 42.15
CA GLN A 587 -0.23 23.96 43.01
C GLN A 587 1.13 23.60 43.64
N SER A 588 1.93 22.82 42.93
CA SER A 588 3.17 22.18 43.38
C SER A 588 4.40 22.66 42.62
N ILE A 589 4.39 23.91 42.12
CA ILE A 589 5.49 24.51 41.35
C ILE A 589 6.82 24.44 42.14
N ALA A 590 6.79 24.68 43.46
CA ALA A 590 7.99 24.60 44.30
C ALA A 590 8.66 23.22 44.25
N GLN A 591 7.86 22.13 44.18
CA GLN A 591 8.38 20.77 44.05
C GLN A 591 9.03 20.54 42.68
N TRP A 592 8.41 21.06 41.62
CA TRP A 592 8.98 21.00 40.27
C TRP A 592 10.30 21.77 40.19
N THR A 593 10.35 23.01 40.70
CA THR A 593 11.56 23.84 40.73
C THR A 593 12.69 23.16 41.49
N LYS A 594 12.37 22.54 42.63
CA LYS A 594 13.34 21.76 43.41
C LYS A 594 13.94 20.60 42.59
N ASN A 595 13.10 19.88 41.84
CA ASN A 595 13.55 18.78 40.98
C ASN A 595 14.47 19.26 39.86
N ILE A 596 14.14 20.37 39.17
CA ILE A 596 15.02 20.94 38.13
C ILE A 596 16.37 21.37 38.70
N ARG A 597 16.39 22.02 39.87
CA ARG A 597 17.64 22.43 40.53
C ARG A 597 18.49 21.21 40.92
N GLN A 598 17.87 20.16 41.43
CA GLN A 598 18.56 18.89 41.71
C GLN A 598 19.17 18.28 40.44
N LEU A 599 18.43 18.24 39.33
CA LEU A 599 18.95 17.75 38.05
C LEU A 599 20.13 18.60 37.54
N LEU A 600 20.11 19.92 37.74
CA LEU A 600 21.22 20.82 37.40
C LEU A 600 22.47 20.52 38.25
N GLU A 601 22.32 20.23 39.54
CA GLU A 601 23.41 19.86 40.44
C GLU A 601 24.02 18.49 40.08
N GLU A 602 23.18 17.47 39.91
CA GLU A 602 23.58 16.10 39.61
C GLU A 602 24.23 15.97 38.22
N HIS A 603 23.81 16.78 37.26
CA HIS A 603 24.24 16.71 35.87
C HIS A 603 25.04 17.93 35.39
N HIS A 604 25.65 18.69 36.31
CA HIS A 604 26.43 19.90 36.00
C HIS A 604 27.52 19.73 34.92
N ARG A 605 28.02 18.51 34.71
CA ARG A 605 29.04 18.21 33.67
C ARG A 605 28.46 17.90 32.29
N LYS A 606 27.14 17.66 32.17
CA LYS A 606 26.46 17.34 30.90
C LYS A 606 26.19 18.63 30.11
N ARG A 607 27.18 19.07 29.32
CA ARG A 607 27.18 20.35 28.57
C ARG A 607 25.98 20.59 27.66
N ASN A 608 25.33 19.53 27.17
CA ASN A 608 24.15 19.64 26.28
C ASN A 608 22.81 19.60 27.03
N LEU A 609 22.78 19.10 28.28
CA LEU A 609 21.57 19.03 29.10
C LEU A 609 21.35 20.31 29.90
N VAL A 610 22.42 20.84 30.50
CA VAL A 610 22.38 22.02 31.37
C VAL A 610 21.73 23.24 30.68
N PRO A 611 22.05 23.59 29.41
CA PRO A 611 21.38 24.68 28.72
C PRO A 611 19.86 24.52 28.64
N LYS A 612 19.38 23.31 28.33
CA LYS A 612 17.94 23.01 28.22
C LYS A 612 17.20 23.13 29.55
N LEU A 613 17.81 22.67 30.64
CA LEU A 613 17.24 22.83 31.98
C LEU A 613 17.15 24.30 32.40
N LYS A 614 18.16 25.11 32.06
CA LYS A 614 18.13 26.57 32.31
C LYS A 614 17.11 27.30 31.43
N GLU A 615 16.97 26.87 30.18
CA GLU A 615 15.96 27.36 29.25
C GLU A 615 14.55 27.13 29.81
N LEU A 616 14.27 25.95 30.38
CA LEU A 616 12.99 25.66 31.03
C LEU A 616 12.69 26.59 32.22
N LEU A 617 13.66 26.86 33.10
CA LEU A 617 13.47 27.80 34.20
C LEU A 617 13.17 29.22 33.68
N THR A 618 13.90 29.64 32.64
CA THR A 618 13.71 30.96 32.01
C THR A 618 12.34 31.06 31.33
N LYS A 619 11.95 30.03 30.58
CA LYS A 619 10.65 29.94 29.88
C LYS A 619 9.48 30.13 30.83
N HIS A 620 9.60 29.60 32.05
CA HIS A 620 8.54 29.62 33.06
C HIS A 620 8.70 30.74 34.09
N ASN A 621 9.60 31.71 33.86
CA ASN A 621 9.90 32.85 34.73
C ASN A 621 10.27 32.43 36.17
N ILE A 622 11.05 31.36 36.30
CA ILE A 622 11.56 30.89 37.59
C ILE A 622 13.03 31.30 37.71
N ASP A 623 13.35 32.02 38.78
CA ASP A 623 14.71 32.42 39.08
C ASP A 623 15.63 31.21 39.25
N LEU A 624 16.78 31.25 38.58
CA LEU A 624 17.82 30.21 38.59
C LEU A 624 18.27 29.86 40.01
#